data_AF-A0A4Q2Z6V3-F1
#
_entry.id   AF-A0A4Q2Z6V3-F1
#
_cell.length_a   1.000
_cell.length_b   1.000
_cell.length_c   1.000
_cell.angle_alpha   90.00
_cell.angle_beta   90.00
_cell.angle_gamma   90.00
#
_symmetry.space_group_name_H-M   'P 1'
#
loop_
_entity.id
_entity.type
_entity.pdbx_description
1 polymer ?
#
loop_
_entity_poly.entity_id
_entity_poly.type
_entity_poly.pdbx_seq_one_letter_code
_entity_poly.pdbx_strand_id
1 'polypeptide(L)'
;MRLDQSAVCFEELVEELPSLWLKEFAGLTDEEIFQRFDHLLYTGPLDMIFDPERAEQFWRFNFLTNWGEHTDGFKGYLIYHPEGEVGMMIRLPDDSLVCRRIDPDLFVHVAKGFVDWFRQESARLRPED
;
A
#
# COMPACT_ATOMS: atom_id res chain seq x y z
N MET A 1 13.61 -5.54 5.91
CA MET A 1 12.45 -5.29 6.81
C MET A 1 12.16 -6.57 7.59
N ARG A 2 11.73 -6.49 8.85
CA ARG A 2 11.29 -7.65 9.64
C ARG A 2 9.79 -7.90 9.39
N LEU A 3 9.35 -9.15 9.32
CA LEU A 3 7.95 -9.53 9.01
C LEU A 3 6.93 -8.96 10.03
N ASP A 4 7.39 -8.56 11.22
CA ASP A 4 6.59 -7.85 12.22
C ASP A 4 6.10 -6.49 11.73
N GLN A 5 6.94 -5.74 11.01
CA GLN A 5 6.59 -4.45 10.42
C GLN A 5 5.52 -4.61 9.35
N SER A 6 5.61 -5.64 8.49
CA SER A 6 4.56 -5.91 7.50
C SER A 6 3.23 -6.24 8.15
N ALA A 7 3.24 -7.05 9.22
CA ALA A 7 2.02 -7.39 9.93
C ALA A 7 1.34 -6.14 10.53
N VAL A 8 2.10 -5.24 11.16
CA VAL A 8 1.58 -3.96 11.68
C VAL A 8 1.00 -3.11 10.54
N CYS A 9 1.73 -2.95 9.44
CA CYS A 9 1.25 -2.16 8.30
C CYS A 9 -0.04 -2.73 7.68
N PHE A 10 -0.21 -4.06 7.63
CA PHE A 10 -1.47 -4.66 7.16
C PHE A 10 -2.64 -4.40 8.11
N GLU A 11 -2.42 -4.36 9.43
CA GLU A 11 -3.46 -4.00 10.38
C GLU A 11 -3.92 -2.55 10.21
N GLU A 12 -2.96 -1.62 10.19
CA GLU A 12 -3.22 -0.18 9.99
C GLU A 12 -3.95 0.05 8.65
N LEU A 13 -3.49 -0.60 7.59
CA LEU A 13 -4.08 -0.49 6.25
C LEU A 13 -5.53 -0.96 6.19
N VAL A 14 -5.88 -2.03 6.91
CA VAL A 14 -7.26 -2.53 6.98
C VAL A 14 -8.18 -1.54 7.68
N GLU A 15 -7.69 -0.86 8.72
CA GLU A 15 -8.44 0.18 9.43
C GLU A 15 -8.59 1.45 8.58
N GLU A 16 -7.55 1.80 7.83
CA GLU A 16 -7.51 3.01 7.01
C GLU A 16 -8.13 2.85 5.62
N LEU A 17 -8.50 1.63 5.21
CA LEU A 17 -8.98 1.31 3.86
C LEU A 17 -10.02 2.30 3.31
N PRO A 18 -11.09 2.67 4.06
CA PRO A 18 -12.09 3.63 3.57
C PRO A 18 -11.55 5.06 3.36
N SER A 19 -10.41 5.38 3.97
CA SER A 19 -9.73 6.67 3.84
C SER A 19 -8.79 6.74 2.63
N LEU A 20 -8.56 5.61 1.95
CA LEU A 20 -7.69 5.51 0.76
C LEU A 20 -8.38 6.00 -0.52
N TRP A 21 -9.15 7.07 -0.40
CA TRP A 21 -9.72 7.79 -1.54
C TRP A 21 -9.56 9.29 -1.36
N LEU A 22 -9.00 9.95 -2.36
CA LEU A 22 -9.00 11.40 -2.43
C LEU A 22 -9.95 11.86 -3.54
N LYS A 23 -10.68 12.94 -3.27
CA LYS A 23 -11.59 13.55 -4.27
C LYS A 23 -10.87 13.96 -5.56
N GLU A 24 -9.57 14.25 -5.48
CA GLU A 24 -8.74 14.59 -6.63
C GLU A 24 -8.50 13.42 -7.60
N PHE A 25 -8.81 12.19 -7.21
CA PHE A 25 -8.74 11.02 -8.09
C PHE A 25 -10.00 10.83 -8.94
N ALA A 26 -11.06 11.59 -8.67
CA ALA A 26 -12.31 11.48 -9.40
C ALA A 26 -12.10 11.84 -10.88
N GLY A 27 -12.43 10.91 -11.77
CA GLY A 27 -12.30 11.07 -13.22
C GLY A 27 -10.91 10.75 -13.77
N LEU A 28 -9.95 10.37 -12.93
CA LEU A 28 -8.64 9.86 -13.36
C LEU A 28 -8.70 8.35 -13.59
N THR A 29 -7.91 7.88 -14.55
CA THR A 29 -7.61 6.47 -14.76
C THR A 29 -6.61 5.96 -13.72
N ASP A 30 -6.54 4.64 -13.53
CA ASP A 30 -5.56 4.03 -12.61
C ASP A 30 -4.12 4.41 -12.97
N GLU A 31 -3.81 4.53 -14.26
CA GLU A 31 -2.49 4.93 -14.72
C GLU A 31 -2.17 6.38 -14.36
N GLU A 32 -3.13 7.30 -14.52
CA GLU A 32 -2.97 8.70 -14.11
C GLU A 32 -2.83 8.83 -12.59
N ILE A 33 -3.60 8.06 -11.83
CA ILE A 33 -3.47 7.99 -10.37
C ILE A 33 -2.09 7.46 -9.98
N PHE A 34 -1.64 6.38 -10.61
CA PHE A 34 -0.31 5.82 -10.38
C PHE A 34 0.79 6.84 -10.65
N GLN A 35 0.76 7.48 -11.83
CA GLN A 35 1.73 8.50 -12.20
C GLN A 35 1.73 9.68 -11.22
N ARG A 36 0.55 10.05 -10.70
CA ARG A 36 0.44 11.08 -9.66
C ARG A 36 1.11 10.66 -8.37
N PHE A 37 0.90 9.42 -7.89
CA PHE A 37 1.61 8.90 -6.72
C PHE A 37 3.13 8.84 -6.95
N ASP A 38 3.56 8.34 -8.10
CA ASP A 38 4.98 8.21 -8.45
C ASP A 38 5.66 9.59 -8.56
N HIS A 39 4.94 10.58 -9.08
CA HIS A 39 5.41 11.96 -9.11
C HIS A 39 5.54 12.53 -7.71
N LEU A 40 4.50 12.44 -6.89
CA LEU A 40 4.50 13.04 -5.55
C LEU A 40 5.51 12.40 -4.59
N LEU A 41 5.71 11.09 -4.68
CA LEU A 41 6.55 10.34 -3.76
C LEU A 41 8.01 10.24 -4.20
N TYR A 42 8.30 10.28 -5.50
CA TYR A 42 9.64 9.93 -6.01
C TYR A 42 10.25 10.90 -7.03
N THR A 43 9.46 11.60 -7.85
CA THR A 43 10.01 12.39 -8.98
C THR A 43 9.63 13.87 -9.00
N GLY A 44 8.90 14.33 -7.98
CA GLY A 44 8.51 15.73 -7.80
C GLY A 44 9.70 16.66 -7.53
N PRO A 45 9.49 17.98 -7.58
CA PRO A 45 10.50 18.93 -7.13
C PRO A 45 10.84 18.65 -5.65
N LEU A 46 12.12 18.78 -5.28
CA LEU A 46 12.67 18.37 -3.97
C LEU A 46 11.87 18.93 -2.79
N ASP A 47 11.37 20.16 -2.92
CA ASP A 47 10.50 20.86 -1.99
C ASP A 47 9.11 20.20 -1.80
N MET A 48 8.58 19.47 -2.78
CA MET A 48 7.38 18.64 -2.64
C MET A 48 7.68 17.22 -2.15
N ILE A 49 8.85 16.66 -2.47
CA ILE A 49 9.30 15.35 -1.95
C ILE A 49 9.59 15.42 -0.44
N PHE A 50 10.03 16.58 0.06
CA PHE A 50 10.36 16.81 1.47
C PHE A 50 9.33 17.63 2.24
N ASP A 51 8.11 17.80 1.73
CA ASP A 51 6.98 18.32 2.51
C ASP A 51 6.46 17.19 3.43
N PRO A 52 6.72 17.23 4.75
CA PRO A 52 6.41 16.13 5.65
C PRO A 52 4.90 15.88 5.76
N GLU A 53 4.09 16.95 5.73
CA GLU A 53 2.63 16.85 5.88
C GLU A 53 2.00 16.20 4.64
N ARG A 54 2.51 16.53 3.44
CA ARG A 54 2.08 15.87 2.20
C ARG A 54 2.65 14.47 2.07
N ALA A 55 3.91 14.25 2.43
CA ALA A 55 4.50 12.92 2.42
C ALA A 55 3.73 11.96 3.34
N GLU A 56 3.31 12.42 4.52
CA GLU A 56 2.45 11.68 5.45
C GLU A 56 1.06 11.41 4.84
N GLN A 57 0.47 12.40 4.15
CA GLN A 57 -0.81 12.23 3.47
C GLN A 57 -0.77 11.15 2.37
N PHE A 58 0.33 11.04 1.63
CA PHE A 58 0.48 10.08 0.52
C PHE A 58 1.10 8.75 0.95
N TRP A 59 1.74 8.71 2.13
CA TRP A 59 2.34 7.53 2.74
C TRP A 59 1.34 6.38 2.91
N ARG A 60 0.10 6.67 3.33
CA ARG A 60 -0.95 5.65 3.54
C ARG A 60 -1.36 4.87 2.28
N PHE A 61 -1.08 5.42 1.10
CA PHE A 61 -1.37 4.75 -0.18
C PHE A 61 -0.22 3.82 -0.61
N ASN A 62 0.96 3.93 0.02
CA ASN A 62 2.17 3.20 -0.36
C ASN A 62 2.16 1.79 0.23
N PHE A 63 1.53 0.87 -0.51
CA PHE A 63 1.31 -0.52 -0.12
C PHE A 63 2.52 -1.44 -0.34
N LEU A 64 3.40 -1.15 -1.31
CA LEU A 64 4.48 -2.07 -1.68
C LEU A 64 5.89 -1.48 -1.58
N THR A 65 6.01 -0.17 -1.69
CA THR A 65 7.32 0.49 -1.88
C THR A 65 7.91 1.00 -0.57
N ASN A 66 7.17 0.93 0.54
CA ASN A 66 7.64 1.33 1.87
C ASN A 66 7.73 0.17 2.88
N TRP A 67 7.63 -1.06 2.40
CA TRP A 67 7.75 -2.27 3.20
C TRP A 67 9.14 -2.92 2.96
N GLY A 68 10.19 -2.08 2.92
CA GLY A 68 11.59 -2.49 2.77
C GLY A 68 12.03 -3.07 1.41
N GLU A 69 13.32 -3.44 1.33
CA GLU A 69 14.09 -3.83 0.13
C GLU A 69 13.61 -5.10 -0.62
N HIS A 70 12.62 -5.83 -0.11
CA HIS A 70 12.22 -7.12 -0.71
C HIS A 70 11.40 -6.97 -1.99
N THR A 71 10.91 -5.76 -2.26
CA THR A 71 10.15 -5.38 -3.46
C THR A 71 10.94 -4.41 -4.33
N ASP A 72 12.27 -4.33 -4.17
CA ASP A 72 13.13 -3.51 -5.03
C ASP A 72 12.88 -3.84 -6.52
N GLY A 73 12.62 -2.79 -7.30
CA GLY A 73 12.22 -2.91 -8.71
C GLY A 73 10.71 -2.99 -8.95
N PHE A 74 9.90 -3.05 -7.89
CA PHE A 74 8.44 -2.92 -7.94
C PHE A 74 8.01 -1.62 -7.25
N LYS A 75 6.93 -1.02 -7.74
CA LYS A 75 6.26 0.09 -7.06
C LYS A 75 4.78 -0.24 -7.00
N GLY A 76 4.15 -0.06 -5.84
CA GLY A 76 2.74 -0.36 -5.78
C GLY A 76 1.97 0.44 -4.75
N TYR A 77 0.76 0.77 -5.16
CA TYR A 77 -0.16 1.64 -4.45
C TYR A 77 -1.52 0.97 -4.32
N LEU A 78 -2.21 1.29 -3.23
CA LEU A 78 -3.61 0.91 -3.03
C LEU A 78 -4.49 2.15 -2.95
N ILE A 79 -5.69 2.03 -3.51
CA ILE A 79 -6.78 2.99 -3.37
C ILE A 79 -8.08 2.25 -3.07
N TYR A 80 -9.02 2.92 -2.43
CA TYR A 80 -10.36 2.43 -2.17
C TYR A 80 -11.35 3.22 -3.01
N HIS A 81 -11.87 2.62 -4.08
CA HIS A 81 -12.81 3.30 -4.95
C HIS A 81 -14.11 3.62 -4.22
N PRO A 82 -14.75 4.76 -4.53
CA PRO A 82 -16.04 5.12 -3.96
C PRO A 82 -17.14 4.13 -4.39
N GLU A 83 -16.89 3.34 -5.43
CA GLU A 83 -17.76 2.26 -5.92
C GLU A 83 -17.67 0.97 -5.06
N GLY A 84 -16.79 0.94 -4.05
CA GLY A 84 -16.68 -0.18 -3.11
C GLY A 84 -15.69 -1.27 -3.54
N GLU A 85 -14.59 -0.88 -4.21
CA GLU A 85 -13.54 -1.81 -4.64
C GLU A 85 -12.16 -1.32 -4.19
N VAL A 86 -11.27 -2.25 -3.82
CA VAL A 86 -9.86 -1.95 -3.58
C VAL A 86 -9.12 -1.99 -4.92
N GLY A 87 -8.59 -0.85 -5.36
CA GLY A 87 -7.73 -0.72 -6.52
C GLY A 87 -6.27 -0.97 -6.14
N MET A 88 -5.68 -2.04 -6.68
CA MET A 88 -4.27 -2.37 -6.53
C MET A 88 -3.53 -2.08 -7.83
N MET A 89 -2.51 -1.23 -7.76
CA MET A 89 -1.71 -0.82 -8.91
C MET A 89 -0.25 -1.16 -8.65
N ILE A 90 0.38 -1.92 -9.54
CA ILE A 90 1.76 -2.39 -9.38
C ILE A 90 2.53 -2.16 -10.67
N ARG A 91 3.61 -1.38 -10.61
CA ARG A 91 4.64 -1.29 -11.66
C ARG A 91 5.62 -2.44 -11.49
N LEU A 92 5.77 -3.24 -12.54
CA LEU A 92 6.72 -4.35 -12.61
C LEU A 92 8.12 -3.87 -13.08
N PRO A 93 9.18 -4.68 -12.95
CA PRO A 93 10.53 -4.31 -13.39
C PRO A 93 10.68 -4.04 -14.88
N ASP A 94 9.77 -4.54 -15.72
CA ASP A 94 9.70 -4.26 -17.16
C ASP A 94 8.92 -2.97 -17.49
N ASP A 95 8.62 -2.16 -16.47
CA ASP A 95 7.86 -0.91 -16.50
C ASP A 95 6.37 -1.08 -16.86
N SER A 96 5.88 -2.31 -16.96
CA SER A 96 4.45 -2.55 -17.15
C SER A 96 3.64 -2.27 -15.87
N LEU A 97 2.46 -1.67 -16.05
CA LEU A 97 1.53 -1.37 -14.96
C LEU A 97 0.42 -2.42 -14.91
N VAL A 98 0.30 -3.11 -13.76
CA VAL A 98 -0.77 -4.05 -13.47
C VAL A 98 -1.76 -3.38 -12.53
N CYS A 99 -3.00 -3.21 -12.99
CA CYS A 99 -4.12 -2.73 -12.18
C CYS A 99 -5.11 -3.86 -11.92
N ARG A 100 -5.57 -4.00 -10.67
CA ARG A 100 -6.57 -5.00 -10.25
C ARG A 100 -7.59 -4.35 -9.33
N ARG A 101 -8.85 -4.73 -9.52
CA ARG A 101 -9.93 -4.47 -8.57
C ARG A 101 -10.11 -5.69 -7.70
N ILE A 102 -10.20 -5.48 -6.40
CA ILE A 102 -10.31 -6.52 -5.40
C ILE A 102 -11.53 -6.20 -4.54
N ASP A 103 -12.34 -7.21 -4.29
CA ASP A 103 -13.42 -7.13 -3.32
C ASP A 103 -12.87 -6.73 -1.93
N PRO A 104 -13.41 -5.69 -1.28
CA PRO A 104 -12.89 -5.22 0.01
C PRO A 104 -12.94 -6.29 1.11
N ASP A 105 -14.00 -7.09 1.16
CA ASP A 105 -14.14 -8.11 2.20
C ASP A 105 -13.10 -9.21 2.00
N LEU A 106 -12.83 -9.60 0.76
CA LEU A 106 -11.75 -10.51 0.41
C LEU A 106 -10.37 -9.94 0.80
N PHE A 107 -10.11 -8.67 0.50
CA PHE A 107 -8.86 -8.02 0.85
C PHE A 107 -8.66 -8.02 2.38
N VAL A 108 -9.67 -7.57 3.13
CA VAL A 108 -9.66 -7.54 4.60
C VAL A 108 -9.47 -8.94 5.19
N HIS A 109 -10.17 -9.94 4.63
CA HIS A 109 -10.06 -11.33 5.06
C HIS A 109 -8.63 -11.86 4.90
N VAL A 110 -8.01 -11.64 3.73
CA VAL A 110 -6.64 -12.10 3.45
C VAL A 110 -5.61 -11.35 4.31
N ALA A 111 -5.74 -10.03 4.43
CA ALA A 111 -4.84 -9.21 5.25
C ALA A 111 -4.86 -9.64 6.73
N LYS A 112 -6.06 -9.79 7.32
CA LYS A 112 -6.21 -10.29 8.69
C LYS A 112 -5.68 -11.71 8.85
N GLY A 113 -5.96 -12.59 7.89
CA GLY A 113 -5.45 -13.96 7.89
C GLY A 113 -3.92 -14.02 7.90
N PHE A 114 -3.26 -13.15 7.13
CA PHE A 114 -1.80 -13.02 7.15
C PHE A 114 -1.28 -12.56 8.52
N VAL A 115 -1.87 -11.51 9.09
CA VAL A 115 -1.48 -10.98 10.41
C VAL A 115 -1.63 -12.04 11.50
N ASP A 116 -2.76 -12.74 11.53
CA ASP A 116 -3.03 -13.79 12.51
C ASP A 116 -2.05 -14.96 12.37
N TRP A 117 -1.79 -15.41 11.14
CA TRP A 117 -0.78 -16.43 10.86
C TRP A 117 0.60 -15.99 11.36
N PHE A 118 1.00 -14.75 11.05
CA PHE A 118 2.31 -14.23 11.45
C PHE A 118 2.46 -14.18 12.98
N ARG A 119 1.41 -13.75 13.70
CA ARG A 119 1.38 -13.73 15.17
C ARG A 119 1.52 -15.12 15.78
N GLN A 120 0.78 -16.09 15.25
CA GLN A 120 0.84 -17.48 15.69
C GLN A 120 2.23 -18.08 15.48
N GLU A 121 2.79 -17.89 14.29
CA GLU A 121 4.10 -18.42 13.94
C GLU A 121 5.23 -17.75 14.73
N SER A 122 5.12 -16.44 14.94
CA SER A 122 6.05 -15.69 15.80
C SER A 122 6.00 -16.16 17.25
N ALA A 123 4.82 -16.48 17.77
CA ALA A 123 4.68 -17.05 19.12
C ALA A 123 5.27 -18.47 19.19
N ARG A 124 5.03 -19.31 18.19
CA ARG A 124 5.54 -20.68 18.10
C ARG A 124 7.07 -20.74 18.05
N LEU A 125 7.70 -19.78 17.36
CA LEU A 125 9.14 -19.73 17.16
C LEU A 125 9.90 -18.98 18.27
N ARG A 126 9.20 -18.33 19.21
CA ARG A 126 9.85 -17.76 20.39
C ARG A 126 10.32 -18.91 21.29
N PRO A 127 11.62 -18.99 21.62
CA PRO A 127 12.09 -19.98 22.58
C PRO A 127 11.40 -19.75 23.93
N GLU A 128 10.95 -20.82 24.57
CA GLU A 128 10.62 -20.80 26.00
C GLU A 128 11.92 -20.49 26.76
N ASP A 129 11.87 -19.50 27.66
CA ASP A 129 12.99 -19.14 28.54
C ASP A 129 13.43 -20.32 29.43
#